data_AF-A0A1Y1QK35-F1
#
_entry.id   AF-A0A1Y1QK35-F1
#
_cell.length_a   1.000
_cell.length_b   1.000
_cell.length_c   1.000
_cell.angle_alpha   90.00
_cell.angle_beta   90.00
_cell.angle_gamma   90.00
#
_symmetry.space_group_name_H-M   'P 1'
#
loop_
_entity.id
_entity.type
_entity.pdbx_description
1 polymer ?
#
loop_
_entity_poly.entity_id
_entity_poly.type
_entity_poly.pdbx_seq_one_letter_code
_entity_poly.pdbx_strand_id
1 'polypeptide(L)'
;MKKTFVLALLFAVISLMSSVASAAVWPNENEWDSSWEDRYRQWVRTEWKDDIFMDPAKPIYYKFENDCADAVYAMRLIFAFEHRLPFVINNRDKAGKLVNNSMSTWDNLSPDQRVRQFMNHVADMTSSESLRNDTYPVALNDIKPGDVYVAPGVHSYQIADVTEAGIAEVMASTTPKQARYLLRTPSFPFYVPEDKRLGDGYRRFKQPQSIMRAAMEQPGYSEEQFQLAAELQYDYVKFTDVISSKLAKRPETADEKTQRLLLALCMYANDRAVYVYDAQWYLQQIRGQGRQCMNAREYDDHSTPGRDKRLTMFFDSIRRHLDHVGRFDPRSQPARWAKAVFSQDQPPPQELKSLNDFCEVQMTLVGEGEQDYKMTLRELRQNVEAGSLISDPHAPLPFRWGIVKEPYRPECPTY
;
A
#
# COMPACT_ATOMS: atom_id res chain seq x y z
N MET A 1 -27.03 -28.24 63.01
CA MET A 1 -27.78 -28.20 61.73
C MET A 1 -27.97 -26.80 61.14
N LYS A 2 -28.18 -25.72 61.92
CA LYS A 2 -28.36 -24.36 61.34
C LYS A 2 -27.10 -23.75 60.69
N LYS A 3 -25.89 -24.03 61.20
CA LYS A 3 -24.63 -23.48 60.66
C LYS A 3 -24.20 -24.09 59.32
N THR A 4 -24.47 -25.38 59.11
CA THR A 4 -24.17 -26.08 57.85
C THR A 4 -25.10 -25.65 56.72
N PHE A 5 -26.34 -25.28 57.02
CA PHE A 5 -27.30 -24.80 56.03
C PHE A 5 -26.95 -23.38 55.52
N VAL A 6 -26.44 -22.50 56.40
CA VAL A 6 -25.98 -21.16 56.02
C VAL A 6 -24.72 -21.23 55.16
N LEU A 7 -23.79 -22.16 55.45
CA LEU A 7 -22.57 -22.34 54.66
C LEU A 7 -22.87 -22.89 53.25
N ALA A 8 -23.81 -23.83 53.14
CA ALA A 8 -24.26 -24.38 51.87
C ALA A 8 -25.01 -23.34 51.02
N LEU A 9 -25.81 -22.46 51.65
CA LEU A 9 -26.47 -21.35 50.95
C LEU A 9 -25.45 -20.31 50.43
N LEU A 10 -24.40 -20.03 51.20
CA LEU A 10 -23.32 -19.13 50.78
C LEU A 10 -22.52 -19.70 49.60
N PHE A 11 -22.22 -21.00 49.62
CA PHE A 11 -21.56 -21.68 48.49
C PHE A 11 -22.44 -21.72 47.23
N ALA A 12 -23.76 -21.90 47.39
CA ALA A 12 -24.70 -21.88 46.27
C ALA A 12 -24.82 -20.47 45.64
N VAL A 13 -24.83 -19.41 46.46
CA VAL A 13 -24.87 -18.02 45.98
C VAL A 13 -23.55 -17.62 45.29
N ILE A 14 -22.39 -18.07 45.77
CA ILE A 14 -21.10 -17.83 45.11
C ILE A 14 -20.99 -18.60 43.78
N SER A 15 -21.57 -19.80 43.69
CA SER A 15 -21.59 -20.61 42.46
C SER A 15 -22.52 -20.05 41.38
N LEU A 16 -23.60 -19.37 41.79
CA LEU A 16 -24.55 -18.68 40.90
C LEU A 16 -24.06 -17.30 40.44
N MET A 17 -22.98 -16.78 41.03
CA MET A 17 -22.29 -15.56 40.57
C MET A 17 -21.06 -15.88 39.71
N SER A 18 -21.06 -17.03 39.02
CA SER A 18 -20.16 -17.26 37.88
C SER A 18 -20.55 -16.30 36.76
N SER A 19 -20.25 -15.02 36.93
CA SER A 19 -20.36 -14.00 35.90
C SER A 19 -19.65 -14.55 34.68
N VAL A 20 -20.38 -14.66 33.58
CA VAL A 20 -19.82 -14.93 32.26
C VAL A 20 -18.91 -13.74 31.96
N ALA A 21 -17.66 -13.82 32.39
CA ALA A 21 -16.68 -12.76 32.22
C ALA A 21 -16.28 -12.76 30.75
N SER A 22 -17.07 -12.04 29.95
CA SER A 22 -16.82 -11.92 28.53
C SER A 22 -15.61 -11.00 28.35
N ALA A 23 -14.53 -11.55 27.81
CA ALA A 23 -13.27 -10.82 27.68
C ALA A 23 -13.20 -10.14 26.31
N ALA A 24 -12.91 -8.84 26.31
CA ALA A 24 -12.58 -8.09 25.11
C ALA A 24 -11.36 -8.70 24.37
N VAL A 25 -11.15 -8.28 23.12
CA VAL A 25 -9.92 -8.59 22.37
C VAL A 25 -8.71 -8.07 23.14
N TRP A 26 -8.77 -6.82 23.61
CA TRP A 26 -7.90 -6.25 24.64
C TRP A 26 -8.64 -5.18 25.46
N PRO A 27 -8.28 -4.96 26.74
CA PRO A 27 -8.81 -3.87 27.53
C PRO A 27 -8.23 -2.52 27.09
N ASN A 28 -9.04 -1.46 27.19
CA ASN A 28 -8.55 -0.09 26.99
C ASN A 28 -7.95 0.44 28.29
N GLU A 29 -6.70 0.89 28.23
CA GLU A 29 -6.01 1.57 29.34
C GLU A 29 -5.71 3.04 29.00
N ASN A 30 -5.79 3.39 27.72
CA ASN A 30 -5.58 4.74 27.19
C ASN A 30 -6.76 5.15 26.28
N GLU A 31 -6.87 6.44 25.99
CA GLU A 31 -7.84 7.00 25.04
C GLU A 31 -7.14 7.84 23.96
N TRP A 32 -7.75 7.93 22.78
CA TRP A 32 -7.19 8.75 21.71
C TRP A 32 -7.36 10.23 22.01
N ASP A 33 -6.25 10.96 21.99
CA ASP A 33 -6.18 12.41 22.02
C ASP A 33 -5.10 12.91 21.03
N SER A 34 -4.85 14.21 20.98
CA SER A 34 -3.83 14.77 20.08
C SER A 34 -2.42 14.25 20.38
N SER A 35 -2.10 13.97 21.65
CA SER A 35 -0.78 13.41 22.04
C SER A 35 -0.62 11.98 21.54
N TRP A 36 -1.67 11.15 21.62
CA TRP A 36 -1.65 9.80 21.06
C TRP A 36 -1.64 9.79 19.53
N GLU A 37 -2.27 10.76 18.87
CA GLU A 37 -2.10 10.94 17.41
C GLU A 37 -0.65 11.29 17.05
N ASP A 38 0.02 12.14 17.82
CA ASP A 38 1.43 12.47 17.59
C ASP A 38 2.36 11.28 17.85
N ARG A 39 2.08 10.48 18.89
CA ARG A 39 2.79 9.21 19.14
C ARG A 39 2.57 8.21 18.02
N TYR A 40 1.35 8.13 17.48
CA TYR A 40 1.04 7.27 16.35
C TYR A 40 1.84 7.68 15.11
N ARG A 41 1.87 8.97 14.78
CA ARG A 41 2.68 9.51 13.66
C ARG A 41 4.16 9.14 13.82
N GLN A 42 4.69 9.31 15.03
CA GLN A 42 6.08 8.95 15.32
C GLN A 42 6.33 7.44 15.18
N TRP A 43 5.42 6.61 15.70
CA TRP A 43 5.50 5.15 15.59
C TRP A 43 5.42 4.69 14.13
N VAL A 44 4.55 5.28 13.30
CA VAL A 44 4.52 4.96 11.86
C VAL A 44 5.86 5.28 11.21
N ARG A 45 6.47 6.41 11.57
CA ARG A 45 7.77 6.79 11.03
C ARG A 45 8.90 5.83 11.44
N THR A 46 8.90 5.34 12.69
CA THR A 46 10.04 4.59 13.24
C THR A 46 9.85 3.09 13.33
N GLU A 47 8.63 2.60 13.50
CA GLU A 47 8.31 1.19 13.80
C GLU A 47 7.49 0.48 12.71
N TRP A 48 6.76 1.23 11.86
CA TRP A 48 6.03 0.66 10.72
C TRP A 48 7.00 0.35 9.56
N LYS A 49 7.64 -0.81 9.65
CA LYS A 49 8.62 -1.31 8.67
C LYS A 49 7.96 -2.17 7.59
N ASP A 50 8.65 -2.27 6.46
CA ASP A 50 8.24 -3.09 5.32
C ASP A 50 8.17 -4.58 5.66
N ASP A 51 8.94 -5.03 6.64
CA ASP A 51 8.97 -6.41 7.11
C ASP A 51 8.03 -6.69 8.30
N ILE A 52 7.16 -5.76 8.72
CA ILE A 52 6.37 -5.94 9.95
C ILE A 52 5.52 -7.22 9.99
N PHE A 53 5.08 -7.70 8.83
CA PHE A 53 4.32 -8.96 8.69
C PHE A 53 5.19 -10.17 8.36
N MET A 54 6.48 -9.97 8.11
CA MET A 54 7.46 -11.00 7.78
C MET A 54 8.55 -11.15 8.85
N ASP A 55 8.49 -10.37 9.92
CA ASP A 55 9.39 -10.45 11.06
C ASP A 55 8.94 -11.53 12.07
N PRO A 56 9.67 -12.66 12.19
CA PRO A 56 9.34 -13.71 13.15
C PRO A 56 9.50 -13.26 14.62
N ALA A 57 10.18 -12.13 14.89
CA ALA A 57 10.25 -11.56 16.23
C ALA A 57 8.93 -10.89 16.67
N LYS A 58 7.99 -10.67 15.74
CA LYS A 58 6.63 -10.16 16.00
C LYS A 58 5.58 -11.26 15.76
N PRO A 59 5.51 -12.30 16.62
CA PRO A 59 4.75 -13.53 16.33
C PRO A 59 3.24 -13.32 16.14
N ILE A 60 2.65 -12.27 16.71
CA ILE A 60 1.23 -11.95 16.55
C ILE A 60 0.94 -11.56 15.09
N TYR A 61 1.83 -10.78 14.47
CA TYR A 61 1.66 -10.22 13.12
C TYR A 61 2.39 -11.03 12.04
N TYR A 62 3.30 -11.91 12.45
CA TYR A 62 4.06 -12.73 11.53
C TYR A 62 3.14 -13.57 10.64
N LYS A 63 3.42 -13.52 9.33
CA LYS A 63 2.61 -14.11 8.25
C LYS A 63 1.15 -13.67 8.30
N PHE A 64 0.87 -12.43 8.68
CA PHE A 64 -0.46 -11.86 8.49
C PHE A 64 -0.70 -11.62 7.00
N GLU A 65 -1.64 -12.36 6.43
CA GLU A 65 -2.04 -12.17 5.04
C GLU A 65 -2.82 -10.86 4.92
N ASN A 66 -2.38 -10.01 4.01
CA ASN A 66 -2.94 -8.68 3.84
C ASN A 66 -3.00 -8.29 2.36
N ASP A 67 -4.00 -7.51 2.01
CA ASP A 67 -4.01 -6.69 0.81
C ASP A 67 -3.73 -5.20 1.12
N CYS A 68 -3.92 -4.33 0.12
CA CYS A 68 -3.67 -2.90 0.26
C CYS A 68 -4.45 -2.24 1.41
N ALA A 69 -5.73 -2.59 1.59
CA ALA A 69 -6.57 -1.99 2.63
C ALA A 69 -6.34 -2.65 3.98
N ASP A 70 -6.14 -3.98 4.00
CA ASP A 70 -5.81 -4.72 5.22
C ASP A 70 -4.58 -4.13 5.92
N ALA A 71 -3.53 -3.81 5.15
CA ALA A 71 -2.32 -3.19 5.67
C ALA A 71 -2.58 -1.81 6.29
N VAL A 72 -3.48 -1.01 5.69
CA VAL A 72 -3.89 0.30 6.24
C VAL A 72 -4.58 0.15 7.59
N TYR A 73 -5.57 -0.74 7.70
CA TYR A 73 -6.27 -0.97 8.98
C TYR A 73 -5.35 -1.60 10.02
N ALA A 74 -4.52 -2.57 9.61
CA ALA A 74 -3.55 -3.21 10.48
C ALA A 74 -2.56 -2.20 11.09
N MET A 75 -2.09 -1.20 10.32
CA MET A 75 -1.23 -0.14 10.83
C MET A 75 -1.85 0.59 12.04
N ARG A 76 -3.12 0.97 11.95
CA ARG A 76 -3.82 1.67 13.04
C ARG A 76 -4.18 0.71 14.19
N LEU A 77 -4.57 -0.52 13.88
CA LEU A 77 -4.95 -1.56 14.84
C LEU A 77 -3.76 -1.99 15.70
N ILE A 78 -2.61 -2.26 15.08
CA ILE A 78 -1.39 -2.69 15.77
C ILE A 78 -0.97 -1.63 16.79
N PHE A 79 -0.88 -0.37 16.39
CA PHE A 79 -0.57 0.72 17.32
C PHE A 79 -1.59 0.80 18.46
N ALA A 80 -2.89 0.68 18.15
CA ALA A 80 -3.94 0.72 19.18
C ALA A 80 -3.80 -0.43 20.18
N PHE A 81 -3.48 -1.63 19.71
CA PHE A 81 -3.27 -2.80 20.54
C PHE A 81 -2.02 -2.66 21.43
N GLU A 82 -0.88 -2.29 20.85
CA GLU A 82 0.40 -2.13 21.56
C GLU A 82 0.34 -1.08 22.66
N HIS A 83 -0.54 -0.09 22.51
CA HIS A 83 -0.73 1.00 23.48
C HIS A 83 -2.07 0.94 24.23
N ARG A 84 -2.81 -0.17 24.15
CA ARG A 84 -4.08 -0.37 24.86
C ARG A 84 -5.08 0.77 24.63
N LEU A 85 -5.14 1.28 23.41
CA LEU A 85 -6.11 2.28 22.94
C LEU A 85 -7.35 1.59 22.34
N PRO A 86 -8.51 2.26 22.31
CA PRO A 86 -9.67 1.75 21.59
C PRO A 86 -9.38 1.71 20.08
N PHE A 87 -9.84 0.65 19.42
CA PHE A 87 -9.89 0.54 17.96
C PHE A 87 -11.34 0.39 17.54
N VAL A 88 -11.81 1.22 16.62
CA VAL A 88 -13.20 1.26 16.17
C VAL A 88 -13.25 1.61 14.69
N ILE A 89 -14.01 0.83 13.93
CA ILE A 89 -14.29 1.07 12.51
C ILE A 89 -15.77 0.80 12.20
N ASN A 90 -16.25 1.31 11.07
CA ASN A 90 -17.58 1.01 10.56
C ASN A 90 -17.65 -0.44 10.07
N ASN A 91 -18.78 -1.09 10.35
CA ASN A 91 -19.05 -2.42 9.81
C ASN A 91 -19.59 -2.28 8.39
N ARG A 92 -18.81 -2.74 7.39
CA ARG A 92 -19.19 -2.68 5.97
C ARG A 92 -20.52 -3.37 5.68
N ASP A 93 -20.76 -4.52 6.30
CA ASP A 93 -21.91 -5.37 5.99
C ASP A 93 -23.17 -4.97 6.78
N LYS A 94 -23.03 -4.15 7.83
CA LYS A 94 -24.11 -3.70 8.70
C LYS A 94 -24.00 -2.19 8.96
N ALA A 95 -24.63 -1.41 8.09
CA ALA A 95 -24.69 0.05 8.22
C ALA A 95 -25.11 0.49 9.63
N GLY A 96 -24.37 1.44 10.21
CA GLY A 96 -24.61 1.95 11.56
C GLY A 96 -24.13 1.04 12.70
N LYS A 97 -23.54 -0.12 12.40
CA LYS A 97 -22.82 -0.95 13.38
C LYS A 97 -21.33 -0.72 13.29
N LEU A 98 -20.65 -0.96 14.41
CA LEU A 98 -19.21 -0.78 14.56
C LEU A 98 -18.54 -2.13 14.82
N VAL A 99 -17.33 -2.28 14.31
CA VAL A 99 -16.38 -3.32 14.71
C VAL A 99 -15.36 -2.67 15.63
N ASN A 100 -15.11 -3.25 16.79
CA ASN A 100 -14.20 -2.67 17.78
C ASN A 100 -13.53 -3.72 18.66
N ASN A 101 -12.50 -3.31 19.39
CA ASN A 101 -11.71 -4.21 20.24
C ASN A 101 -12.43 -4.70 21.50
N SER A 102 -13.63 -4.19 21.82
CA SER A 102 -14.44 -4.68 22.95
C SER A 102 -15.27 -5.93 22.61
N MET A 103 -15.26 -6.36 21.34
CA MET A 103 -15.89 -7.60 20.91
C MET A 103 -15.33 -8.80 21.68
N SER A 104 -16.23 -9.72 22.06
CA SER A 104 -15.90 -10.91 22.84
C SER A 104 -16.02 -12.22 22.06
N THR A 105 -16.15 -12.15 20.73
CA THR A 105 -16.27 -13.31 19.83
C THR A 105 -15.17 -14.36 20.01
N TRP A 106 -14.00 -13.95 20.52
CA TRP A 106 -12.82 -14.81 20.73
C TRP A 106 -12.41 -14.92 22.20
N ASP A 107 -13.30 -14.63 23.15
CA ASP A 107 -12.95 -14.62 24.58
C ASP A 107 -12.40 -15.97 25.09
N ASN A 108 -12.72 -17.07 24.41
CA ASN A 108 -12.20 -18.41 24.64
C ASN A 108 -10.73 -18.63 24.20
N LEU A 109 -10.11 -17.70 23.47
CA LEU A 109 -8.72 -17.79 23.00
C LEU A 109 -7.74 -17.08 23.94
N SER A 110 -6.43 -17.34 23.77
CA SER A 110 -5.38 -16.57 24.45
C SER A 110 -5.33 -15.12 23.93
N PRO A 111 -4.82 -14.14 24.70
CA PRO A 111 -4.80 -12.74 24.28
C PRO A 111 -4.21 -12.50 22.88
N ASP A 112 -3.06 -13.10 22.58
CA ASP A 112 -2.40 -12.96 21.27
C ASP A 112 -3.25 -13.55 20.13
N GLN A 113 -3.88 -14.70 20.38
CA GLN A 113 -4.78 -15.33 19.42
C GLN A 113 -6.04 -14.49 19.18
N ARG A 114 -6.59 -13.83 20.22
CA ARG A 114 -7.73 -12.90 20.06
C ARG A 114 -7.39 -11.77 19.11
N VAL A 115 -6.24 -11.15 19.31
CA VAL A 115 -5.77 -10.02 18.49
C VAL A 115 -5.60 -10.48 17.05
N ARG A 116 -4.93 -11.62 16.83
CA ARG A 116 -4.76 -12.17 15.47
C ARG A 116 -6.09 -12.47 14.79
N GLN A 117 -7.05 -13.07 15.51
CA GLN A 117 -8.37 -13.33 14.94
C GLN A 117 -9.17 -12.05 14.69
N PHE A 118 -9.04 -11.04 15.55
CA PHE A 118 -9.64 -9.74 15.32
C PHE A 118 -9.03 -9.02 14.11
N MET A 119 -7.72 -9.10 13.90
CA MET A 119 -7.07 -8.58 12.69
C MET A 119 -7.60 -9.26 11.42
N ASN A 120 -7.72 -10.59 11.42
CA ASN A 120 -8.32 -11.32 10.30
C ASN A 120 -9.77 -10.86 10.06
N HIS A 121 -10.56 -10.72 11.12
CA HIS A 121 -11.94 -10.25 11.02
C HIS A 121 -12.03 -8.83 10.45
N VAL A 122 -11.16 -7.91 10.88
CA VAL A 122 -11.11 -6.55 10.34
C VAL A 122 -10.77 -6.59 8.85
N ALA A 123 -9.79 -7.39 8.44
CA ALA A 123 -9.43 -7.57 7.03
C ALA A 123 -10.62 -8.07 6.19
N ASP A 124 -11.35 -9.08 6.67
CA ASP A 124 -12.48 -9.65 5.93
C ASP A 124 -13.68 -8.67 5.80
N MET A 125 -13.81 -7.75 6.75
CA MET A 125 -14.89 -6.76 6.83
C MET A 125 -14.57 -5.43 6.17
N THR A 126 -13.35 -5.23 5.68
CA THR A 126 -12.90 -3.95 5.13
C THR A 126 -12.45 -4.06 3.67
N SER A 127 -12.27 -2.91 3.03
CA SER A 127 -11.70 -2.79 1.69
C SER A 127 -11.23 -1.36 1.46
N SER A 128 -10.59 -1.11 0.32
CA SER A 128 -10.24 0.26 -0.10
C SER A 128 -11.48 1.16 -0.23
N GLU A 129 -12.66 0.57 -0.52
CA GLU A 129 -13.93 1.29 -0.54
C GLU A 129 -14.43 1.67 0.85
N SER A 130 -14.21 0.83 1.87
CA SER A 130 -14.71 1.10 3.22
C SER A 130 -13.91 2.20 3.93
N LEU A 131 -12.63 2.40 3.55
CA LEU A 131 -11.74 3.40 4.15
C LEU A 131 -12.35 4.80 4.19
N ARG A 132 -13.15 5.19 3.19
CA ARG A 132 -13.82 6.49 3.16
C ARG A 132 -14.73 6.76 4.36
N ASN A 133 -15.24 5.72 5.01
CA ASN A 133 -16.17 5.82 6.14
C ASN A 133 -15.43 6.03 7.46
N ASP A 134 -14.23 5.45 7.55
CA ASP A 134 -13.37 5.47 8.75
C ASP A 134 -12.33 6.57 8.72
N THR A 135 -12.21 7.27 7.59
CA THR A 135 -11.24 8.35 7.37
C THR A 135 -11.92 9.60 6.80
N TYR A 136 -11.25 10.75 6.89
CA TYR A 136 -11.70 12.03 6.34
C TYR A 136 -10.57 12.72 5.57
N PRO A 137 -10.88 13.47 4.49
CA PRO A 137 -9.87 14.14 3.68
C PRO A 137 -9.18 15.26 4.46
N VAL A 138 -7.88 15.41 4.24
CA VAL A 138 -7.03 16.40 4.92
C VAL A 138 -6.48 17.44 3.97
N ALA A 139 -5.98 18.54 4.54
CA ALA A 139 -5.26 19.57 3.81
C ALA A 139 -3.92 19.02 3.28
N LEU A 140 -3.54 19.42 2.06
CA LEU A 140 -2.31 19.02 1.38
C LEU A 140 -1.05 19.50 2.09
N ASN A 141 -1.12 20.58 2.87
CA ASN A 141 0.00 21.04 3.71
C ASN A 141 0.05 20.37 5.10
N ASP A 142 -0.94 19.53 5.44
CA ASP A 142 -1.05 18.84 6.73
C ASP A 142 -0.96 17.31 6.59
N ILE A 143 -0.52 16.81 5.43
CA ILE A 143 -0.23 15.38 5.22
C ILE A 143 0.93 14.96 6.13
N LYS A 144 0.74 13.89 6.89
CA LYS A 144 1.67 13.40 7.92
C LYS A 144 1.82 11.88 7.87
N PRO A 145 2.91 11.32 8.46
CA PRO A 145 3.01 9.88 8.68
C PRO A 145 1.78 9.33 9.41
N GLY A 146 1.26 8.19 8.98
CA GLY A 146 0.02 7.59 9.51
C GLY A 146 -1.26 8.12 8.89
N ASP A 147 -1.20 9.18 8.07
CA ASP A 147 -2.26 9.44 7.09
C ASP A 147 -2.21 8.36 6.00
N VAL A 148 -3.24 8.32 5.16
CA VAL A 148 -3.40 7.34 4.10
C VAL A 148 -3.77 8.01 2.80
N TYR A 149 -3.42 7.41 1.67
CA TYR A 149 -4.05 7.74 0.39
C TYR A 149 -5.02 6.62 0.01
N VAL A 150 -6.23 6.98 -0.38
CA VAL A 150 -7.27 6.01 -0.76
C VAL A 150 -7.64 6.21 -2.22
N ALA A 151 -7.67 5.12 -2.99
CA ALA A 151 -8.30 5.04 -4.30
C ALA A 151 -9.37 3.93 -4.21
N PRO A 152 -10.64 4.28 -3.88
CA PRO A 152 -11.70 3.31 -3.61
C PRO A 152 -11.85 2.28 -4.74
N GLY A 153 -11.90 1.00 -4.37
CA GLY A 153 -12.02 -0.11 -5.32
C GLY A 153 -10.75 -0.42 -6.10
N VAL A 154 -9.67 0.36 -5.92
CA VAL A 154 -8.44 0.23 -6.71
C VAL A 154 -7.23 -0.03 -5.81
N HIS A 155 -6.94 0.87 -4.86
CA HIS A 155 -5.74 0.74 -4.04
C HIS A 155 -5.76 1.63 -2.79
N SER A 156 -4.81 1.42 -1.89
CA SER A 156 -4.55 2.37 -0.80
C SER A 156 -3.08 2.34 -0.38
N TYR A 157 -2.61 3.45 0.17
CA TYR A 157 -1.25 3.65 0.62
C TYR A 157 -1.25 4.18 2.07
N GLN A 158 -0.30 3.72 2.87
CA GLN A 158 0.05 4.34 4.14
C GLN A 158 1.10 5.42 3.87
N ILE A 159 0.95 6.62 4.41
CA ILE A 159 2.02 7.62 4.40
C ILE A 159 3.02 7.25 5.49
N ALA A 160 4.22 6.81 5.10
CA ALA A 160 5.25 6.29 6.01
C ALA A 160 6.19 7.41 6.50
N ASP A 161 6.51 8.37 5.64
CA ASP A 161 7.28 9.56 6.01
C ASP A 161 6.89 10.77 5.15
N VAL A 162 7.21 11.98 5.63
CA VAL A 162 7.26 13.20 4.82
C VAL A 162 8.66 13.78 4.95
N THR A 163 9.43 13.74 3.86
CA THR A 163 10.81 14.20 3.86
C THR A 163 10.89 15.72 4.06
N GLU A 164 12.08 16.25 4.38
CA GLU A 164 12.27 17.71 4.47
C GLU A 164 11.99 18.44 3.15
N ALA A 165 12.14 17.73 2.03
CA ALA A 165 11.81 18.22 0.69
C ALA A 165 10.31 18.10 0.35
N GLY A 166 9.48 17.69 1.32
CA GLY A 166 8.02 17.60 1.16
C GLY A 166 7.54 16.36 0.40
N ILE A 167 8.37 15.33 0.26
CA ILE A 167 7.97 14.09 -0.42
C ILE A 167 7.25 13.19 0.58
N ALA A 168 5.99 12.85 0.29
CA ALA A 168 5.24 11.86 1.06
C ALA A 168 5.65 10.45 0.60
N GLU A 169 6.55 9.80 1.35
CA GLU A 169 6.92 8.41 1.11
C GLU A 169 5.78 7.48 1.52
N VAL A 170 5.51 6.49 0.69
CA VAL A 170 4.37 5.59 0.89
C VAL A 170 4.82 4.18 1.20
N MET A 171 3.98 3.47 1.95
CA MET A 171 4.04 2.03 2.10
C MET A 171 2.71 1.45 1.61
N ALA A 172 2.74 0.29 0.96
CA ALA A 172 1.52 -0.37 0.50
C ALA A 172 1.69 -1.89 0.42
N SER A 173 0.56 -2.58 0.48
CA SER A 173 0.42 -3.97 0.03
C SER A 173 -0.44 -4.00 -1.23
N THR A 174 -0.77 -5.17 -1.77
CA THR A 174 -1.55 -5.32 -3.00
C THR A 174 -2.53 -6.49 -2.90
N THR A 175 -3.47 -6.55 -3.84
CA THR A 175 -4.21 -7.77 -4.15
C THR A 175 -3.35 -8.76 -4.95
N PRO A 176 -3.61 -10.08 -4.82
CA PRO A 176 -4.53 -10.69 -3.84
C PRO A 176 -3.96 -10.68 -2.42
N LYS A 177 -4.81 -10.90 -1.41
CA LYS A 177 -4.40 -11.00 0.01
C LYS A 177 -3.38 -12.13 0.20
N GLN A 178 -2.18 -11.82 0.66
CA GLN A 178 -1.11 -12.80 0.95
C GLN A 178 -0.17 -12.28 2.04
N ALA A 179 0.59 -13.17 2.69
CA ALA A 179 1.67 -12.78 3.60
C ALA A 179 2.89 -12.33 2.78
N ARG A 180 3.26 -11.04 2.89
CA ARG A 180 4.32 -10.42 2.10
C ARG A 180 4.98 -9.26 2.84
N TYR A 181 6.17 -8.87 2.38
CA TYR A 181 6.75 -7.57 2.70
C TYR A 181 5.88 -6.47 2.10
N LEU A 182 5.76 -5.35 2.80
CA LEU A 182 5.12 -4.14 2.27
C LEU A 182 6.08 -3.43 1.32
N LEU A 183 5.55 -2.84 0.25
CA LEU A 183 6.34 -2.07 -0.69
C LEU A 183 6.46 -0.62 -0.17
N ARG A 184 7.65 -0.25 0.31
CA ARG A 184 7.96 1.16 0.62
C ARG A 184 8.46 1.86 -0.63
N THR A 185 7.78 2.91 -1.09
CA THR A 185 8.21 3.71 -2.23
C THR A 185 8.56 5.13 -1.78
N PRO A 186 9.74 5.66 -2.16
CA PRO A 186 10.10 7.06 -1.90
C PRO A 186 9.42 7.99 -2.91
N SER A 187 8.10 7.94 -3.05
CA SER A 187 7.35 8.78 -3.99
C SER A 187 5.89 8.88 -3.55
N PHE A 188 5.19 9.88 -4.07
CA PHE A 188 3.76 10.07 -3.88
C PHE A 188 2.92 8.88 -4.42
N PRO A 189 1.71 8.66 -3.88
CA PRO A 189 0.68 7.80 -4.48
C PRO A 189 0.40 8.14 -5.94
N PHE A 190 0.21 7.14 -6.81
CA PHE A 190 0.03 7.29 -8.27
C PHE A 190 -1.35 7.76 -8.74
N TYR A 191 -2.07 8.45 -7.87
CA TYR A 191 -3.46 8.81 -8.12
C TYR A 191 -3.67 10.29 -7.81
N VAL A 192 -4.54 10.91 -8.59
CA VAL A 192 -5.04 12.25 -8.33
C VAL A 192 -6.51 12.09 -7.90
N PRO A 193 -6.97 12.76 -6.84
CA PRO A 193 -8.34 12.62 -6.38
C PRO A 193 -9.36 13.03 -7.45
N GLU A 194 -10.31 12.16 -7.75
CA GLU A 194 -11.36 12.34 -8.77
C GLU A 194 -12.75 11.85 -8.30
N ASP A 195 -12.88 11.18 -7.14
CA ASP A 195 -14.18 10.73 -6.63
C ASP A 195 -15.07 11.93 -6.29
N LYS A 196 -16.17 12.08 -7.03
CA LYS A 196 -17.20 13.11 -6.80
C LYS A 196 -17.82 13.03 -5.41
N ARG A 197 -17.75 11.87 -4.75
CA ARG A 197 -18.22 11.69 -3.38
C ARG A 197 -17.12 11.99 -2.34
N LEU A 198 -15.96 12.48 -2.76
CA LEU A 198 -14.82 12.81 -1.90
C LEU A 198 -14.34 11.61 -1.07
N GLY A 199 -14.38 10.41 -1.65
CA GLY A 199 -14.01 9.16 -1.00
C GLY A 199 -12.55 8.76 -1.18
N ASP A 200 -11.86 9.33 -2.18
CA ASP A 200 -10.46 9.11 -2.47
C ASP A 200 -9.56 10.20 -1.86
N GLY A 201 -8.28 10.19 -2.24
CA GLY A 201 -7.29 11.19 -1.88
C GLY A 201 -6.55 10.92 -0.57
N TYR A 202 -5.87 11.95 -0.06
CA TYR A 202 -5.17 11.93 1.22
C TYR A 202 -6.16 12.09 2.37
N ARG A 203 -6.13 11.17 3.32
CA ARG A 203 -7.12 11.05 4.39
C ARG A 203 -6.47 10.69 5.71
N ARG A 204 -7.14 11.04 6.80
CA ARG A 204 -6.75 10.70 8.18
C ARG A 204 -7.85 9.88 8.83
N PHE A 205 -7.46 8.92 9.68
CA PHE A 205 -8.41 8.15 10.46
C PHE A 205 -9.23 9.06 11.38
N LYS A 206 -10.53 8.80 11.45
CA LYS A 206 -11.38 9.35 12.51
C LYS A 206 -10.96 8.73 13.84
N GLN A 207 -11.03 9.50 14.92
CA GLN A 207 -10.83 8.95 16.24
C GLN A 207 -12.03 8.08 16.63
N PRO A 208 -11.84 7.03 17.47
CA PRO A 208 -12.94 6.18 17.92
C PRO A 208 -14.16 6.93 18.47
N GLN A 209 -13.94 7.97 19.26
CA GLN A 209 -15.00 8.81 19.83
C GLN A 209 -15.76 9.66 18.80
N SER A 210 -15.19 9.85 17.60
CA SER A 210 -15.78 10.64 16.50
C SER A 210 -16.08 9.81 15.26
N ILE A 211 -15.98 8.47 15.32
CA ILE A 211 -16.12 7.58 14.15
C ILE A 211 -17.47 7.75 13.43
N MET A 212 -18.53 7.99 14.21
CA MET A 212 -19.90 8.20 13.71
C MET A 212 -20.20 9.64 13.30
N ARG A 213 -19.31 10.59 13.57
CA ARG A 213 -19.48 11.99 13.14
C ARG A 213 -19.21 12.12 11.64
N ALA A 214 -19.84 13.11 11.03
CA ALA A 214 -19.61 13.42 9.62
C ALA A 214 -18.13 13.76 9.38
N ALA A 215 -17.63 13.50 8.16
CA ALA A 215 -16.24 13.81 7.82
C ALA A 215 -15.93 15.31 7.98
N MET A 216 -16.86 16.18 7.58
CA MET A 216 -16.74 17.64 7.69
C MET A 216 -16.69 18.17 9.13
N GLU A 217 -17.07 17.35 10.12
CA GLU A 217 -17.01 17.71 11.54
C GLU A 217 -15.67 17.30 12.19
N GLN A 218 -14.81 16.61 11.45
CA GLN A 218 -13.52 16.15 11.98
C GLN A 218 -12.51 17.32 11.99
N PRO A 219 -11.68 17.40 13.04
CA PRO A 219 -10.66 18.45 13.12
C PRO A 219 -9.63 18.28 12.00
N GLY A 220 -9.43 19.32 11.18
CA GLY A 220 -8.50 19.29 10.05
C GLY A 220 -9.10 18.75 8.74
N TYR A 221 -10.42 18.57 8.67
CA TYR A 221 -11.11 18.29 7.42
C TYR A 221 -10.81 19.34 6.35
N SER A 222 -10.50 18.90 5.13
CA SER A 222 -10.30 19.79 3.98
C SER A 222 -10.66 19.10 2.67
N GLU A 223 -11.31 19.84 1.77
CA GLU A 223 -11.61 19.42 0.40
C GLU A 223 -10.63 20.00 -0.63
N GLU A 224 -9.58 20.73 -0.22
CA GLU A 224 -8.72 21.49 -1.15
C GLU A 224 -8.09 20.61 -2.24
N GLN A 225 -7.81 19.35 -1.92
CA GLN A 225 -7.17 18.41 -2.84
C GLN A 225 -8.02 18.12 -4.08
N PHE A 226 -9.35 18.12 -3.94
CA PHE A 226 -10.27 17.84 -5.06
C PHE A 226 -10.41 19.06 -5.97
N GLN A 227 -10.44 20.26 -5.37
CA GLN A 227 -10.47 21.52 -6.12
C GLN A 227 -9.19 21.69 -6.93
N LEU A 228 -8.03 21.49 -6.29
CA LEU A 228 -6.73 21.55 -6.95
C LEU A 228 -6.60 20.49 -8.06
N ALA A 229 -7.05 19.26 -7.81
CA ALA A 229 -7.05 18.21 -8.82
C ALA A 229 -7.81 18.63 -10.09
N ALA A 230 -9.01 19.19 -9.92
CA ALA A 230 -9.83 19.67 -11.04
C ALA A 230 -9.17 20.86 -11.78
N GLU A 231 -8.62 21.83 -11.04
CA GLU A 231 -7.89 22.99 -11.60
C GLU A 231 -6.68 22.56 -12.44
N LEU A 232 -5.97 21.52 -12.00
CA LEU A 232 -4.82 20.94 -12.70
C LEU A 232 -5.21 19.92 -13.77
N GLN A 233 -6.52 19.77 -14.06
CA GLN A 233 -7.05 18.81 -15.04
C GLN A 233 -6.59 17.38 -14.76
N TYR A 234 -6.46 17.03 -13.48
CA TYR A 234 -6.00 15.73 -13.01
C TYR A 234 -4.58 15.36 -13.47
N ASP A 235 -3.73 16.35 -13.79
CA ASP A 235 -2.33 16.12 -14.12
C ASP A 235 -1.53 15.72 -12.87
N TYR A 236 -1.15 14.45 -12.81
CA TYR A 236 -0.40 13.86 -11.72
C TYR A 236 0.91 14.60 -11.37
N VAL A 237 1.69 14.99 -12.38
CA VAL A 237 3.00 15.62 -12.16
C VAL A 237 2.80 17.00 -11.53
N LYS A 238 1.90 17.81 -12.10
CA LYS A 238 1.58 19.14 -11.53
C LYS A 238 0.99 19.02 -10.13
N PHE A 239 0.11 18.04 -9.90
CA PHE A 239 -0.52 17.83 -8.61
C PHE A 239 0.50 17.50 -7.53
N THR A 240 1.39 16.55 -7.79
CA THR A 240 2.45 16.16 -6.85
C THR A 240 3.50 17.26 -6.63
N ASP A 241 3.81 18.08 -7.65
CA ASP A 241 4.70 19.23 -7.51
C ASP A 241 4.13 20.29 -6.55
N VAL A 242 2.82 20.55 -6.60
CA VAL A 242 2.15 21.46 -5.66
C VAL A 242 2.16 20.88 -4.24
N ILE A 243 1.91 19.59 -4.08
CA ILE A 243 1.94 18.93 -2.77
C ILE A 243 3.35 18.99 -2.17
N SER A 244 4.37 18.60 -2.94
CA SER A 244 5.76 18.68 -2.50
C SER A 244 6.11 20.09 -2.04
N SER A 245 5.71 21.11 -2.79
CA SER A 245 5.95 22.50 -2.43
C SER A 245 5.22 22.94 -1.16
N LYS A 246 3.99 22.45 -0.91
CA LYS A 246 3.21 22.74 0.31
C LYS A 246 3.78 22.08 1.56
N LEU A 247 4.36 20.88 1.42
CA LEU A 247 4.92 20.08 2.53
C LEU A 247 6.39 20.41 2.81
N ALA A 248 7.11 20.95 1.84
CA ALA A 248 8.54 21.19 1.89
C ALA A 248 8.95 22.18 3.00
N LYS A 249 9.93 21.78 3.81
CA LYS A 249 10.71 22.69 4.67
C LYS A 249 11.87 23.32 3.89
N ARG A 250 12.33 22.64 2.84
CA ARG A 250 13.32 23.11 1.87
C ARG A 250 12.96 22.63 0.46
N PRO A 251 13.39 23.31 -0.60
CA PRO A 251 13.19 22.79 -1.95
C PRO A 251 13.95 21.46 -2.15
N GLU A 252 13.33 20.56 -2.93
CA GLU A 252 14.02 19.41 -3.51
C GLU A 252 14.96 19.89 -4.62
N THR A 253 16.22 19.44 -4.59
CA THR A 253 17.16 19.75 -5.67
C THR A 253 16.84 18.91 -6.91
N ALA A 254 17.30 19.36 -8.09
CA ALA A 254 17.09 18.63 -9.33
C ALA A 254 17.68 17.21 -9.30
N ASP A 255 18.83 17.03 -8.64
CA ASP A 255 19.50 15.73 -8.48
C ASP A 255 18.73 14.81 -7.53
N GLU A 256 18.26 15.34 -6.39
CA GLU A 256 17.41 14.59 -5.45
C GLU A 256 16.13 14.09 -6.14
N LYS A 257 15.44 14.96 -6.87
CA LYS A 257 14.23 14.60 -7.62
C LYS A 257 14.52 13.55 -8.68
N THR A 258 15.62 13.69 -9.43
CA THR A 258 16.03 12.72 -10.46
C THR A 258 16.32 11.36 -9.84
N GLN A 259 17.11 11.33 -8.77
CA GLN A 259 17.47 10.11 -8.06
C GLN A 259 16.23 9.42 -7.50
N ARG A 260 15.35 10.18 -6.84
CA ARG A 260 14.11 9.67 -6.25
C ARG A 260 13.19 9.06 -7.30
N LEU A 261 12.96 9.75 -8.41
CA LEU A 261 12.09 9.24 -9.48
C LEU A 261 12.69 7.99 -10.15
N LEU A 262 14.01 7.95 -10.36
CA LEU A 262 14.71 6.77 -10.89
C LEU A 262 14.66 5.58 -9.92
N LEU A 263 14.84 5.83 -8.62
CA LEU A 263 14.75 4.80 -7.59
C LEU A 263 13.34 4.23 -7.54
N ALA A 264 12.33 5.10 -7.49
CA ALA A 264 10.93 4.67 -7.50
C ALA A 264 10.59 3.89 -8.78
N LEU A 265 11.02 4.35 -9.97
CA LEU A 265 10.88 3.59 -11.22
C LEU A 265 11.52 2.21 -11.13
N CYS A 266 12.75 2.12 -10.62
CA CYS A 266 13.47 0.86 -10.47
C CYS A 266 12.72 -0.13 -9.58
N MET A 267 12.22 0.36 -8.45
CA MET A 267 11.45 -0.44 -7.50
C MET A 267 10.16 -0.95 -8.14
N TYR A 268 9.42 -0.10 -8.84
CA TYR A 268 8.20 -0.51 -9.54
C TYR A 268 8.45 -1.49 -10.69
N ALA A 269 9.55 -1.32 -11.43
CA ALA A 269 9.94 -2.25 -12.49
C ALA A 269 10.27 -3.64 -11.93
N ASN A 270 11.00 -3.72 -10.82
CA ASN A 270 11.32 -5.00 -10.19
C ASN A 270 10.12 -5.60 -9.43
N ASP A 271 9.28 -4.78 -8.79
CA ASP A 271 8.03 -5.23 -8.16
C ASP A 271 7.12 -5.89 -9.20
N ARG A 272 6.99 -5.31 -10.39
CA ARG A 272 6.25 -5.92 -11.52
C ARG A 272 6.76 -7.32 -11.84
N ALA A 273 8.06 -7.57 -11.75
CA ALA A 273 8.62 -8.88 -12.07
C ALA A 273 8.12 -9.98 -11.14
N VAL A 274 7.98 -9.67 -9.86
CA VAL A 274 7.40 -10.58 -8.87
C VAL A 274 5.99 -10.99 -9.29
N TYR A 275 5.13 -10.06 -9.71
CA TYR A 275 3.76 -10.38 -10.14
C TYR A 275 3.69 -11.10 -11.47
N VAL A 276 4.53 -10.71 -12.44
CA VAL A 276 4.59 -11.41 -13.72
C VAL A 276 4.99 -12.87 -13.50
N TYR A 277 5.97 -13.11 -12.62
CA TYR A 277 6.39 -14.45 -12.27
C TYR A 277 5.32 -15.23 -11.49
N ASP A 278 4.72 -14.62 -10.47
CA ASP A 278 3.63 -15.22 -9.69
C ASP A 278 2.44 -15.62 -10.57
N ALA A 279 2.05 -14.76 -11.53
CA ALA A 279 1.01 -15.08 -12.52
C ALA A 279 1.37 -16.30 -13.38
N GLN A 280 2.63 -16.42 -13.83
CA GLN A 280 3.08 -17.58 -14.60
C GLN A 280 3.06 -18.85 -13.75
N TRP A 281 3.51 -18.77 -12.50
CA TRP A 281 3.49 -19.88 -11.57
C TRP A 281 2.06 -20.34 -11.30
N TYR A 282 1.14 -19.42 -11.00
CA TYR A 282 -0.27 -19.73 -10.79
C TYR A 282 -0.92 -20.36 -12.04
N LEU A 283 -0.61 -19.83 -13.23
CA LEU A 283 -1.06 -20.41 -14.50
C LEU A 283 -0.60 -21.86 -14.67
N GLN A 284 0.66 -22.16 -14.31
CA GLN A 284 1.18 -23.53 -14.34
C GLN A 284 0.45 -24.42 -13.33
N GLN A 285 0.15 -23.91 -12.13
CA GLN A 285 -0.59 -24.67 -11.13
C GLN A 285 -1.99 -25.07 -11.62
N ILE A 286 -2.78 -24.14 -12.15
CA ILE A 286 -4.14 -24.44 -12.60
C ILE A 286 -4.13 -25.40 -13.80
N ARG A 287 -3.11 -25.31 -14.67
CA ARG A 287 -2.88 -26.26 -15.78
C ARG A 287 -2.55 -27.65 -15.27
N GLY A 288 -1.75 -27.75 -14.21
CA GLY A 288 -1.50 -29.02 -13.50
C GLY A 288 -2.76 -29.64 -12.89
N GLN A 289 -3.78 -28.84 -12.62
CA GLN A 289 -5.10 -29.26 -12.13
C GLN A 289 -6.13 -29.49 -13.25
N GLY A 290 -5.72 -29.42 -14.52
CA GLY A 290 -6.58 -29.67 -15.69
C GLY A 290 -7.33 -28.45 -16.23
N ARG A 291 -7.14 -27.25 -15.66
CA ARG A 291 -7.74 -26.00 -16.17
C ARG A 291 -6.77 -25.28 -17.10
N GLN A 292 -7.23 -24.86 -18.27
CA GLN A 292 -6.37 -24.15 -19.23
C GLN A 292 -6.26 -22.64 -18.97
N CYS A 293 -7.35 -22.03 -18.48
CA CYS A 293 -7.50 -20.58 -18.36
C CYS A 293 -7.92 -20.14 -16.95
N MET A 294 -7.45 -18.96 -16.58
CA MET A 294 -7.89 -18.24 -15.39
C MET A 294 -9.35 -17.81 -15.56
N ASN A 295 -10.10 -17.79 -14.45
CA ASN A 295 -11.41 -17.14 -14.41
C ASN A 295 -11.27 -15.62 -14.26
N ALA A 296 -12.38 -14.88 -14.30
CA ALA A 296 -12.35 -13.41 -14.23
C ALA A 296 -11.63 -12.86 -12.99
N ARG A 297 -11.82 -13.48 -11.82
CA ARG A 297 -11.21 -13.05 -10.57
C ARG A 297 -9.71 -13.30 -10.56
N GLU A 298 -9.31 -14.50 -10.95
CA GLU A 298 -7.89 -14.87 -11.05
C GLU A 298 -7.18 -14.02 -12.12
N TYR A 299 -7.86 -13.70 -13.22
CA TYR A 299 -7.34 -12.79 -14.23
C TYR A 299 -7.06 -11.41 -13.66
N ASP A 300 -8.03 -10.83 -12.95
CA ASP A 300 -7.89 -9.53 -12.29
C ASP A 300 -6.74 -9.55 -11.27
N ASP A 301 -6.65 -10.60 -10.46
CA ASP A 301 -5.62 -10.79 -9.43
C ASP A 301 -4.19 -10.90 -10.02
N HIS A 302 -4.03 -11.42 -11.24
CA HIS A 302 -2.72 -11.73 -11.85
C HIS A 302 -2.36 -10.86 -13.08
N SER A 303 -3.28 -10.01 -13.55
CA SER A 303 -3.01 -9.07 -14.64
C SER A 303 -2.19 -7.86 -14.17
N THR A 304 -1.53 -7.14 -15.10
CA THR A 304 -0.70 -5.97 -14.76
C THR A 304 -1.11 -4.62 -15.38
N PRO A 305 -2.35 -4.36 -15.84
CA PRO A 305 -2.65 -3.12 -16.56
C PRO A 305 -2.41 -1.86 -15.70
N GLY A 306 -2.78 -1.91 -14.41
CA GLY A 306 -2.52 -0.82 -13.47
C GLY A 306 -1.02 -0.57 -13.24
N ARG A 307 -0.21 -1.63 -13.19
CA ARG A 307 1.26 -1.53 -13.02
C ARG A 307 1.93 -0.98 -14.28
N ASP A 308 1.48 -1.42 -15.45
CA ASP A 308 1.98 -0.96 -16.75
C ASP A 308 1.66 0.53 -16.98
N LYS A 309 0.46 0.96 -16.58
CA LYS A 309 0.10 2.38 -16.54
C LYS A 309 1.01 3.18 -15.60
N ARG A 310 1.28 2.68 -14.38
CA ARG A 310 2.19 3.35 -13.42
C ARG A 310 3.62 3.47 -13.96
N LEU A 311 4.16 2.42 -14.60
CA LEU A 311 5.47 2.48 -15.25
C LEU A 311 5.53 3.59 -16.29
N THR A 312 4.51 3.70 -17.12
CA THR A 312 4.39 4.78 -18.12
C THR A 312 4.42 6.15 -17.44
N MET A 313 3.63 6.33 -16.37
CA MET A 313 3.58 7.59 -15.61
C MET A 313 4.93 7.96 -14.97
N PHE A 314 5.71 6.98 -14.50
CA PHE A 314 7.06 7.24 -13.98
C PHE A 314 8.02 7.71 -15.07
N PHE A 315 8.03 7.03 -16.23
CA PHE A 315 8.85 7.46 -17.35
C PHE A 315 8.47 8.87 -17.81
N ASP A 316 7.18 9.18 -17.90
CA ASP A 316 6.70 10.52 -18.22
C ASP A 316 7.11 11.57 -17.17
N SER A 317 7.04 11.22 -15.89
CA SER A 317 7.43 12.11 -14.79
C SER A 317 8.93 12.44 -14.85
N ILE A 318 9.78 11.44 -15.11
CA ILE A 318 11.21 11.66 -15.28
C ILE A 318 11.45 12.52 -16.52
N ARG A 319 10.86 12.17 -17.67
CA ARG A 319 11.02 12.94 -18.92
C ARG A 319 10.68 14.42 -18.74
N ARG A 320 9.51 14.73 -18.16
CA ARG A 320 9.10 16.12 -17.88
C ARG A 320 10.06 16.84 -16.93
N HIS A 321 10.56 16.13 -15.92
CA HIS A 321 11.60 16.67 -15.03
C HIS A 321 12.89 16.98 -15.79
N LEU A 322 13.33 16.10 -16.68
CA LEU A 322 14.51 16.34 -17.53
C LEU A 322 14.32 17.56 -18.43
N ASP A 323 13.15 17.69 -19.06
CA ASP A 323 12.81 18.82 -19.92
C ASP A 323 12.78 20.14 -19.13
N HIS A 324 12.30 20.12 -17.88
CA HIS A 324 12.24 21.29 -17.02
C HIS A 324 13.63 21.75 -16.54
N VAL A 325 14.50 20.82 -16.12
CA VAL A 325 15.86 21.16 -15.67
C VAL A 325 16.70 21.72 -16.83
N GLY A 326 16.50 21.21 -18.05
CA GLY A 326 17.11 21.67 -19.29
C GLY A 326 18.61 21.35 -19.42
N ARG A 327 19.43 21.71 -18.43
CA ARG A 327 20.87 21.42 -18.39
C ARG A 327 21.29 20.84 -17.05
N PHE A 328 21.68 19.57 -17.07
CA PHE A 328 22.21 18.87 -15.90
C PHE A 328 23.70 19.17 -15.66
N ASP A 329 24.12 19.05 -14.39
CA ASP A 329 25.55 18.95 -14.07
C ASP A 329 26.08 17.62 -14.64
N PRO A 330 27.04 17.62 -15.57
CA PRO A 330 27.59 16.39 -16.14
C PRO A 330 28.31 15.50 -15.11
N ARG A 331 28.59 16.02 -13.91
CA ARG A 331 29.16 15.27 -12.78
C ARG A 331 28.08 14.61 -11.92
N SER A 332 26.81 14.99 -12.09
CA SER A 332 25.69 14.40 -11.36
C SER A 332 25.44 12.98 -11.84
N GLN A 333 25.62 12.03 -10.93
CA GLN A 333 25.35 10.62 -11.23
C GLN A 333 23.86 10.36 -11.55
N PRO A 334 22.88 10.89 -10.79
CA PRO A 334 21.46 10.76 -11.15
C PRO A 334 21.13 11.30 -12.54
N ALA A 335 21.71 12.45 -12.92
CA ALA A 335 21.50 13.01 -14.24
C ALA A 335 22.08 12.13 -15.36
N ARG A 336 23.27 11.55 -15.16
CA ARG A 336 23.87 10.62 -16.11
C ARG A 336 23.02 9.37 -16.31
N TRP A 337 22.51 8.79 -15.22
CA TRP A 337 21.56 7.67 -15.30
C TRP A 337 20.32 8.03 -16.10
N ALA A 338 19.67 9.14 -15.77
CA ALA A 338 18.47 9.56 -16.49
C ALA A 338 18.75 9.81 -17.98
N LYS A 339 19.87 10.45 -18.31
CA LYS A 339 20.29 10.62 -19.71
C LYS A 339 20.51 9.29 -20.42
N ALA A 340 21.11 8.29 -19.76
CA ALA A 340 21.30 6.96 -20.35
C ALA A 340 19.96 6.24 -20.59
N VAL A 341 18.98 6.39 -19.69
CA VAL A 341 17.62 5.85 -19.87
C VAL A 341 16.93 6.46 -21.10
N PHE A 342 16.99 7.79 -21.23
CA PHE A 342 16.21 8.56 -22.22
C PHE A 342 16.96 8.95 -23.50
N SER A 343 18.23 8.59 -23.67
CA SER A 343 18.98 8.91 -24.90
C SER A 343 18.29 8.31 -26.12
N GLN A 344 18.32 9.00 -27.27
CA GLN A 344 17.89 8.38 -28.52
C GLN A 344 18.92 7.36 -28.98
N ASP A 345 20.19 7.76 -28.99
CA ASP A 345 21.33 6.91 -29.33
C ASP A 345 21.70 5.94 -28.20
N GLN A 346 22.45 4.90 -28.55
CA GLN A 346 23.04 3.97 -27.58
C GLN A 346 24.02 4.75 -26.66
N PRO A 347 23.81 4.75 -25.33
CA PRO A 347 24.76 5.39 -24.43
C PRO A 347 26.13 4.69 -24.47
N PRO A 348 27.22 5.40 -24.09
CA PRO A 348 28.53 4.77 -23.94
C PRO A 348 28.48 3.54 -23.01
N PRO A 349 29.27 2.47 -23.27
CA PRO A 349 29.22 1.24 -22.47
C PRO A 349 29.40 1.45 -20.96
N GLN A 350 30.22 2.43 -20.56
CA GLN A 350 30.44 2.77 -19.15
C GLN A 350 29.19 3.39 -18.50
N GLU A 351 28.44 4.22 -19.22
CA GLU A 351 27.19 4.82 -18.73
C GLU A 351 26.08 3.76 -18.62
N LEU A 352 26.01 2.84 -19.59
CA LEU A 352 25.10 1.68 -19.51
C LEU A 352 25.44 0.78 -18.32
N LYS A 353 26.72 0.46 -18.13
CA LYS A 353 27.14 -0.31 -16.96
C LYS A 353 26.76 0.40 -15.67
N SER A 354 27.01 1.70 -15.57
CA SER A 354 26.65 2.51 -14.40
C SER A 354 25.14 2.54 -14.15
N LEU A 355 24.32 2.57 -15.20
CA LEU A 355 22.87 2.47 -15.09
C LEU A 355 22.43 1.08 -14.60
N ASN A 356 23.02 0.01 -15.12
CA ASN A 356 22.68 -1.36 -14.72
C ASN A 356 23.12 -1.67 -13.28
N ASP A 357 24.30 -1.18 -12.88
CA ASP A 357 24.78 -1.27 -11.50
C ASP A 357 23.82 -0.54 -10.53
N PHE A 358 23.14 0.52 -10.98
CA PHE A 358 22.09 1.22 -10.21
C PHE A 358 20.77 0.47 -10.22
N CYS A 359 20.31 0.06 -11.41
CA CYS A 359 19.05 -0.63 -11.59
C CYS A 359 19.09 -1.55 -12.81
N GLU A 360 19.07 -2.84 -12.52
CA GLU A 360 18.81 -3.89 -13.48
C GLU A 360 17.42 -4.48 -13.18
N VAL A 361 16.56 -4.56 -14.19
CA VAL A 361 15.21 -5.11 -14.03
C VAL A 361 15.31 -6.62 -14.23
N GLN A 362 15.10 -7.37 -13.16
CA GLN A 362 15.04 -8.82 -13.22
C GLN A 362 13.70 -9.23 -13.83
N MET A 363 13.70 -10.01 -14.90
CA MET A 363 12.47 -10.45 -15.57
C MET A 363 11.97 -11.79 -15.04
N THR A 364 12.86 -12.59 -14.43
CA THR A 364 12.60 -13.87 -13.78
C THR A 364 13.07 -13.82 -12.33
N LEU A 365 12.46 -14.63 -11.47
CA LEU A 365 13.05 -14.98 -10.17
C LEU A 365 13.98 -16.17 -10.44
N VAL A 366 15.29 -15.94 -10.47
CA VAL A 366 16.26 -16.98 -10.86
C VAL A 366 16.34 -18.05 -9.77
N GLY A 367 15.85 -19.25 -10.06
CA GLY A 367 16.24 -20.48 -9.36
C GLY A 367 17.62 -20.97 -9.86
N GLU A 368 18.32 -21.78 -9.06
CA GLU A 368 19.60 -22.38 -9.48
C GLU A 368 19.45 -23.10 -10.84
N GLY A 369 20.19 -22.65 -11.86
CA GLY A 369 20.22 -23.25 -13.20
C GLY A 369 19.28 -22.64 -14.25
N GLU A 370 18.48 -21.62 -13.90
CA GLU A 370 17.63 -20.90 -14.85
C GLU A 370 18.37 -19.76 -15.56
N GLN A 371 17.94 -19.41 -16.78
CA GLN A 371 18.48 -18.25 -17.49
C GLN A 371 18.09 -16.96 -16.77
N ASP A 372 19.10 -16.19 -16.40
CA ASP A 372 18.98 -14.87 -15.81
C ASP A 372 18.53 -13.86 -16.88
N TYR A 373 17.22 -13.71 -17.04
CA TYR A 373 16.64 -12.73 -17.96
C TYR A 373 16.59 -11.38 -17.28
N LYS A 374 17.39 -10.44 -17.80
CA LYS A 374 17.51 -9.08 -17.30
C LYS A 374 17.31 -8.08 -18.41
N MET A 375 16.80 -6.92 -18.05
CA MET A 375 16.76 -5.78 -18.95
C MET A 375 17.14 -4.49 -18.22
N THR A 376 17.69 -3.56 -18.98
CA THR A 376 18.00 -2.22 -18.51
C THR A 376 16.72 -1.39 -18.39
N LEU A 377 16.71 -0.37 -17.52
CA LEU A 377 15.61 0.62 -17.50
C LEU A 377 15.40 1.29 -18.86
N ARG A 378 16.46 1.41 -19.66
CA ARG A 378 16.41 1.92 -21.03
C ARG A 378 15.55 1.03 -21.94
N GLU A 379 15.81 -0.28 -21.95
CA GLU A 379 15.07 -1.24 -22.78
C GLU A 379 13.61 -1.34 -22.33
N LEU A 380 13.36 -1.37 -21.01
CA LEU A 380 12.00 -1.34 -20.47
C LEU A 380 11.25 -0.10 -20.95
N ARG A 381 11.89 1.08 -20.87
CA ARG A 381 11.33 2.35 -21.36
C ARG A 381 10.99 2.27 -22.84
N GLN A 382 11.87 1.74 -23.68
CA GLN A 382 11.59 1.56 -25.12
C GLN A 382 10.40 0.63 -25.36
N ASN A 383 10.28 -0.45 -24.58
CA ASN A 383 9.17 -1.40 -24.69
C ASN A 383 7.84 -0.79 -24.24
N VAL A 384 7.86 0.05 -23.20
CA VAL A 384 6.70 0.82 -22.72
C VAL A 384 6.27 1.84 -23.77
N GLU A 385 7.20 2.65 -24.28
CA GLU A 385 6.91 3.67 -25.31
C GLU A 385 6.39 3.05 -26.61
N ALA A 386 6.84 1.84 -26.95
CA ALA A 386 6.37 1.09 -28.11
C ALA A 386 5.04 0.34 -27.87
N GLY A 387 4.44 0.43 -26.67
CA GLY A 387 3.23 -0.31 -26.32
C GLY A 387 3.39 -1.83 -26.43
N SER A 388 4.62 -2.35 -26.25
CA SER A 388 4.94 -3.76 -26.45
C SER A 388 4.67 -4.63 -25.22
N LEU A 389 4.41 -4.05 -24.05
CA LEU A 389 4.11 -4.80 -22.83
C LEU A 389 2.70 -5.40 -22.92
N ILE A 390 2.58 -6.68 -22.58
CA ILE A 390 1.29 -7.36 -22.48
C ILE A 390 0.94 -7.55 -21.00
N SER A 391 -0.24 -7.07 -20.60
CA SER A 391 -0.73 -7.19 -19.22
C SER A 391 -1.48 -8.51 -18.93
N ASP A 392 -1.78 -9.30 -19.97
CA ASP A 392 -2.55 -10.53 -19.87
C ASP A 392 -1.77 -11.63 -19.12
N PRO A 393 -2.29 -12.19 -18.01
CA PRO A 393 -1.61 -13.22 -17.19
C PRO A 393 -1.34 -14.53 -17.94
N HIS A 394 -2.04 -14.78 -19.05
CA HIS A 394 -1.80 -15.96 -19.88
C HIS A 394 -0.64 -15.78 -20.87
N ALA A 395 -0.18 -14.54 -21.09
CA ALA A 395 0.89 -14.27 -22.03
C ALA A 395 2.23 -14.83 -21.53
N PRO A 396 3.03 -15.50 -22.38
CA PRO A 396 4.37 -15.93 -22.01
C PRO A 396 5.26 -14.76 -21.59
N LEU A 397 6.26 -15.04 -20.76
CA LEU A 397 7.15 -14.04 -20.19
C LEU A 397 7.76 -13.06 -21.21
N PRO A 398 8.23 -13.47 -22.39
CA PRO A 398 8.78 -12.54 -23.38
C PRO A 398 7.77 -11.49 -23.88
N PHE A 399 6.48 -11.84 -24.00
CA PHE A 399 5.42 -10.91 -24.36
C PHE A 399 5.08 -9.97 -23.20
N ARG A 400 5.04 -10.49 -21.97
CA ARG A 400 4.81 -9.69 -20.75
C ARG A 400 5.80 -8.55 -20.61
N TRP A 401 7.01 -8.69 -21.15
CA TRP A 401 8.09 -7.69 -21.09
C TRP A 401 8.36 -6.98 -22.42
N GLY A 402 7.59 -7.28 -23.47
CA GLY A 402 7.74 -6.68 -24.79
C GLY A 402 9.06 -7.02 -25.49
N ILE A 403 9.69 -8.16 -25.16
CA ILE A 403 10.83 -8.69 -25.92
C ILE A 403 10.36 -9.09 -27.32
N VAL A 404 9.24 -9.82 -27.38
CA VAL A 404 8.62 -10.21 -28.65
C VAL A 404 7.80 -9.04 -29.18
N LYS A 405 8.09 -8.63 -30.41
CA LYS A 405 7.43 -7.49 -31.08
C LYS A 405 6.22 -7.90 -31.92
N GLU A 406 6.05 -9.19 -32.16
CA GLU A 406 4.87 -9.72 -32.83
C GLU A 406 3.63 -9.55 -31.95
N PRO A 407 2.43 -9.33 -32.53
CA PRO A 407 1.21 -9.23 -31.74
C PRO A 407 0.93 -10.52 -30.96
N TYR A 408 0.72 -10.39 -29.64
CA TYR A 408 0.24 -11.49 -28.82
C TYR A 408 -1.20 -11.85 -29.21
N ARG A 409 -1.46 -13.15 -29.40
CA ARG A 409 -2.80 -13.68 -29.68
C ARG A 409 -3.28 -14.47 -28.47
N PRO A 410 -4.27 -13.98 -27.70
CA PRO A 410 -4.76 -14.68 -26.53
C PRO A 410 -5.50 -15.95 -26.92
N GLU A 411 -5.18 -17.06 -26.27
CA GLU A 411 -5.89 -18.34 -26.39
C GLU A 411 -6.98 -18.49 -25.30
N CYS A 412 -6.86 -17.70 -24.23
CA CYS A 412 -7.79 -17.64 -23.11
C CYS A 412 -8.61 -16.34 -23.14
N PRO A 413 -9.78 -16.30 -22.50
CA PRO A 413 -10.53 -15.06 -22.33
C PRO A 413 -9.72 -13.99 -21.60
N THR A 414 -9.78 -12.77 -22.13
CA THR A 414 -9.34 -11.53 -21.49
C THR A 414 -10.59 -10.86 -20.90
N TYR A 415 -10.50 -10.35 -19.67
CA TYR A 415 -11.64 -9.78 -18.93
C TYR A 415 -11.57 -8.27 -18.80
#